data_AF-A0A645GA58-F1
#
_entry.id   AF-A0A645GA58-F1
#
_cell.length_a   1.000
_cell.length_b   1.000
_cell.length_c   1.000
_cell.angle_alpha   90.00
_cell.angle_beta   90.00
_cell.angle_gamma   90.00
#
_symmetry.space_group_name_H-M   'P 1'
#
loop_
_entity.id
_entity.type
_entity.pdbx_description
1 polymer ?
#
loop_
_entity_poly.entity_id
_entity_poly.type
_entity_poly.pdbx_seq_one_letter_code
_entity_poly.pdbx_strand_id
1 'polypeptide(L)'
;MKRFTIILLLLLTLSPICAQQYKDGGELVKDMYNCEPEVTLNRLQKSGYDYSKITEGTYRNQDIWIVGDQSAKSFFVDKKSLLFIRMQDKLGRSVDFLDYQLFNNKPVDTHILFYNKLGKLYMEEIFNPGNFVQSRW
;
A
#
# COMPACT_ATOMS: atom_id res chain seq x y z
N MET A 1 7.85 22.18 -7.86
CA MET A 1 7.81 21.44 -9.14
C MET A 1 8.16 19.95 -9.03
N LYS A 2 9.06 19.50 -8.14
CA LYS A 2 9.37 18.06 -7.95
C LYS A 2 8.28 17.21 -7.24
N ARG A 3 7.37 17.85 -6.48
CA ARG A 3 6.31 17.18 -5.68
C ARG A 3 5.17 16.59 -6.52
N PHE A 4 4.82 17.24 -7.63
CA PHE A 4 3.80 16.73 -8.56
C PHE A 4 4.31 15.54 -9.37
N THR A 5 5.62 15.48 -9.64
CA THR A 5 6.22 14.42 -10.46
C THR A 5 6.21 13.06 -9.76
N ILE A 6 6.36 13.00 -8.43
CA ILE A 6 6.29 11.74 -7.67
C ILE A 6 4.86 11.21 -7.63
N ILE A 7 3.88 12.09 -7.41
CA ILE A 7 2.46 11.74 -7.46
C ILE A 7 2.10 11.27 -8.88
N LEU A 8 2.59 11.95 -9.92
CA LEU A 8 2.36 11.63 -11.34
C LEU A 8 3.06 10.34 -11.80
N LEU A 9 4.22 9.97 -11.21
CA LEU A 9 4.91 8.71 -11.51
C LEU A 9 4.23 7.51 -10.84
N LEU A 10 3.63 7.71 -9.67
CA LEU A 10 2.69 6.74 -9.07
C LEU A 10 1.39 6.60 -9.89
N LEU A 11 1.03 7.63 -10.66
CA LEU A 11 -0.18 7.65 -11.48
C LEU A 11 -0.08 6.85 -12.81
N LEU A 12 1.12 6.52 -13.28
CA LEU A 12 1.36 6.09 -14.68
C LEU A 12 1.40 4.57 -14.91
N THR A 13 1.18 3.73 -13.89
CA THR A 13 1.11 2.26 -14.06
C THR A 13 -0.36 1.79 -14.00
N LEU A 14 -1.07 1.97 -15.12
CA LEU A 14 -2.52 1.78 -15.30
C LEU A 14 -2.94 0.32 -15.61
N SER A 15 -4.09 -0.10 -15.05
CA SER A 15 -5.17 -0.84 -15.76
C SER A 15 -6.45 -0.81 -14.91
N PRO A 16 -7.67 -0.88 -15.51
CA PRO A 16 -8.91 -0.43 -14.90
C PRO A 16 -9.69 -1.55 -14.19
N ILE A 17 -10.37 -1.23 -13.08
CA ILE A 17 -11.77 -1.56 -12.71
C ILE A 17 -11.96 -1.06 -11.28
N CYS A 18 -12.90 -0.15 -11.05
CA CYS A 18 -13.04 0.48 -9.74
C CYS A 18 -14.51 0.80 -9.39
N ALA A 19 -15.10 -0.01 -8.49
CA ALA A 19 -16.33 0.34 -7.76
C ALA A 19 -16.57 -0.61 -6.57
N GLN A 20 -15.86 -0.45 -5.44
CA GLN A 20 -16.26 -1.09 -4.18
C GLN A 20 -15.76 -0.26 -2.97
N GLN A 21 -16.55 -0.26 -1.89
CA GLN A 21 -16.23 0.35 -0.61
C GLN A 21 -15.51 -0.68 0.28
N TYR A 22 -14.32 -0.35 0.77
CA TYR A 22 -13.42 -1.36 1.37
C TYR A 22 -13.77 -1.76 2.80
N LYS A 23 -13.59 -3.04 3.09
CA LYS A 23 -13.78 -3.62 4.43
C LYS A 23 -12.49 -3.60 5.28
N ASP A 24 -11.31 -3.62 4.67
CA ASP A 24 -10.01 -3.61 5.35
C ASP A 24 -8.86 -3.02 4.49
N GLY A 25 -7.63 -3.07 5.02
CA GLY A 25 -6.42 -2.54 4.38
C GLY A 25 -5.91 -3.36 3.19
N GLY A 26 -6.27 -4.64 3.06
CA GLY A 26 -5.85 -5.49 1.95
C GLY A 26 -6.57 -5.14 0.65
N GLU A 27 -7.87 -4.85 0.71
CA GLU A 27 -8.62 -4.38 -0.46
C GLU A 27 -8.12 -3.01 -0.96
N LEU A 28 -7.65 -2.15 -0.05
CA LEU A 28 -7.02 -0.86 -0.39
C LEU A 28 -5.74 -1.04 -1.22
N VAL A 29 -4.88 -1.99 -0.85
CA VAL A 29 -3.63 -2.30 -1.55
C VAL A 29 -3.90 -2.87 -2.93
N LYS A 30 -4.89 -3.77 -3.04
CA LYS A 30 -5.28 -4.38 -4.31
C LYS A 30 -5.79 -3.36 -5.33
N ASP A 31 -6.63 -2.43 -4.90
CA ASP A 31 -7.24 -1.47 -5.82
C ASP A 31 -6.26 -0.38 -6.25
N MET A 32 -5.29 0.00 -5.43
CA MET A 32 -4.32 1.03 -5.78
C MET A 32 -3.45 0.69 -6.99
N TYR A 33 -3.20 -0.60 -7.24
CA TYR A 33 -2.48 -1.05 -8.44
C TYR A 33 -3.40 -1.38 -9.63
N ASN A 34 -4.73 -1.28 -9.47
CA ASN A 34 -5.74 -1.69 -10.47
C ASN A 34 -6.86 -0.65 -10.69
N CYS A 35 -6.75 0.53 -10.09
CA CYS A 35 -7.73 1.60 -10.20
C CYS A 35 -7.05 2.89 -10.66
N GLU A 36 -7.83 3.74 -11.34
CA GLU A 36 -7.39 5.09 -11.66
C GLU A 36 -6.91 5.78 -10.38
N PRO A 37 -5.70 6.37 -10.37
CA PRO A 37 -5.11 6.83 -9.12
C PRO A 37 -5.88 7.97 -8.46
N GLU A 38 -6.61 8.77 -9.23
CA GLU A 38 -7.56 9.76 -8.70
C GLU A 38 -8.64 9.11 -7.83
N VAL A 39 -9.14 7.92 -8.24
CA VAL A 39 -10.13 7.18 -7.47
C VAL A 39 -9.50 6.62 -6.20
N THR A 40 -8.30 6.06 -6.29
CA THR A 40 -7.54 5.58 -5.14
C THR A 40 -7.24 6.70 -4.14
N LEU A 41 -6.78 7.86 -4.62
CA LEU A 41 -6.50 9.04 -3.78
C LEU A 41 -7.77 9.55 -3.09
N ASN A 42 -8.88 9.66 -3.81
CA ASN A 42 -10.17 10.06 -3.23
C ASN A 42 -10.62 9.09 -2.14
N ARG A 43 -10.43 7.78 -2.35
CA ARG A 43 -10.75 6.75 -1.36
C ARG A 43 -9.84 6.80 -0.15
N LEU A 44 -8.53 7.01 -0.33
CA LEU A 44 -7.58 7.21 0.76
C LEU A 44 -7.95 8.45 1.59
N GLN A 45 -8.31 9.56 0.93
CA GLN A 45 -8.78 10.78 1.60
C GLN A 45 -9.99 10.50 2.47
N LYS A 46 -11.03 9.87 1.89
CA LYS A 46 -12.27 9.51 2.60
C LYS A 46 -12.03 8.54 3.74
N SER A 47 -10.98 7.72 3.64
CA SER A 47 -10.55 6.80 4.69
C SER A 47 -9.76 7.47 5.80
N GLY A 48 -9.43 8.76 5.69
CA GLY A 48 -8.76 9.56 6.71
C GLY A 48 -7.24 9.65 6.56
N TYR A 49 -6.68 9.35 5.38
CA TYR A 49 -5.27 9.62 5.08
C TYR A 49 -5.08 11.05 4.58
N ASP A 50 -4.08 11.76 5.11
CA ASP A 50 -3.72 13.12 4.72
C ASP A 50 -2.45 13.12 3.84
N TYR A 51 -2.63 12.99 2.53
CA TYR A 51 -1.52 12.98 1.56
C TYR A 51 -0.88 14.35 1.33
N SER A 52 -1.38 15.43 1.95
CA SER A 52 -0.65 16.71 1.97
C SER A 52 0.59 16.64 2.86
N LYS A 53 0.61 15.68 3.80
CA LYS A 53 1.73 15.39 4.69
C LYS A 53 2.57 14.27 4.09
N ILE A 54 3.74 14.63 3.60
CA ILE A 54 4.75 13.69 3.11
C ILE A 54 6.06 14.02 3.81
N THR A 55 6.62 13.04 4.49
CA THR A 55 7.92 13.13 5.15
C THR A 55 8.83 12.01 4.68
N GLU A 56 10.14 12.19 4.86
CA GLU A 56 11.13 11.18 4.56
C GLU A 56 11.51 10.44 5.84
N GLY A 57 11.88 9.18 5.69
CA GLY A 57 12.43 8.41 6.81
C GLY A 57 13.10 7.13 6.33
N THR A 58 13.39 6.27 7.29
CA THR A 58 13.94 4.94 7.05
C THR A 58 13.11 3.89 7.78
N TYR A 59 12.83 2.77 7.12
CA TYR A 59 12.14 1.64 7.73
C TYR A 59 12.76 0.32 7.24
N ARG A 60 13.13 -0.59 8.16
CA ARG A 60 13.80 -1.87 7.84
C ARG A 60 14.97 -1.72 6.85
N ASN A 61 15.83 -0.72 7.05
CA ASN A 61 16.97 -0.37 6.20
C ASN A 61 16.62 0.08 4.77
N GLN A 62 15.38 0.50 4.52
CA GLN A 62 14.95 1.11 3.26
C GLN A 62 14.68 2.60 3.46
N ASP A 63 15.06 3.42 2.47
CA ASP A 63 14.67 4.83 2.42
C ASP A 63 13.23 4.93 1.95
N ILE A 64 12.40 5.67 2.69
CA ILE A 64 10.96 5.65 2.49
C ILE A 64 10.35 7.04 2.44
N TRP A 65 9.22 7.15 1.74
CA TRP A 65 8.25 8.20 1.95
C TRP A 65 7.22 7.74 2.99
N ILE A 66 6.90 8.64 3.91
CA ILE A 66 5.83 8.46 4.89
C ILE A 66 4.74 9.45 4.51
N VAL A 67 3.60 8.93 4.10
CA VAL A 67 2.45 9.71 3.65
C VAL A 67 1.34 9.63 4.70
N GLY A 68 0.79 10.77 5.08
CA GLY A 68 -0.20 10.86 6.15
C GLY A 68 0.38 11.38 7.46
N ASP A 69 -0.36 11.10 8.53
CA ASP A 69 -0.02 11.52 9.89
C ASP A 69 0.18 10.28 10.75
N GLN A 70 1.38 10.11 11.29
CA GLN A 70 1.70 8.94 12.12
C GLN A 70 0.92 8.89 13.44
N SER A 71 0.38 10.02 13.91
CA SER A 71 -0.53 10.07 15.05
C SER A 71 -1.97 9.70 14.69
N ALA A 72 -2.28 9.64 13.39
CA ALA A 72 -3.56 9.20 12.85
C ALA A 72 -3.34 8.05 11.86
N LYS A 73 -3.59 8.25 10.56
CA LYS A 73 -3.35 7.22 9.53
C LYS A 73 -2.15 7.60 8.67
N SER A 74 -1.27 6.64 8.43
CA SER A 74 -0.14 6.80 7.53
C SER A 74 0.20 5.51 6.79
N PHE A 75 0.84 5.65 5.63
CA PHE A 75 1.39 4.54 4.88
C PHE A 75 2.78 4.89 4.36
N PHE A 76 3.58 3.85 4.20
CA PHE A 76 5.01 3.94 3.96
C PHE A 76 5.26 3.36 2.57
N VAL A 77 6.04 4.08 1.78
CA VAL A 77 6.37 3.73 0.39
C VAL A 77 7.88 3.71 0.23
N ASP A 78 8.43 2.61 -0.28
CA ASP A 78 9.85 2.53 -0.63
C ASP A 78 10.19 3.54 -1.73
N LYS A 79 11.23 4.35 -1.54
CA LYS A 79 11.58 5.42 -2.49
C LYS A 79 12.05 4.88 -3.84
N LYS A 80 12.62 3.67 -3.87
CA LYS A 80 13.24 3.10 -5.07
C LYS A 80 12.20 2.42 -5.97
N SER A 81 11.39 1.54 -5.40
CA SER A 81 10.40 0.75 -6.11
C SER A 81 9.03 1.41 -6.20
N LEU A 82 8.78 2.42 -5.35
CA LEU A 82 7.47 3.05 -5.16
C LEU A 82 6.39 2.07 -4.67
N LEU A 83 6.79 0.94 -4.11
CA LEU A 83 5.90 -0.05 -3.52
C LEU A 83 5.58 0.28 -2.07
N PHE A 84 4.40 -0.14 -1.65
CA PHE A 84 3.95 -0.02 -0.26
C PHE A 84 4.67 -1.03 0.60
N ILE A 85 5.07 -0.63 1.79
CA ILE A 85 5.80 -1.52 2.70
C ILE A 85 5.13 -1.60 4.06
N ARG A 86 4.33 -0.59 4.43
CA ARG A 86 3.62 -0.56 5.71
C ARG A 86 2.41 0.35 5.66
N MET A 87 1.35 -0.04 6.37
CA MET A 87 0.23 0.82 6.73
C MET A 87 0.08 0.85 8.24
N GLN A 88 -0.32 2.01 8.76
CA GLN A 88 -0.60 2.21 10.18
C GLN A 88 -1.88 3.01 10.37
N ASP A 89 -2.69 2.59 11.34
CA ASP A 89 -3.89 3.30 11.74
C ASP A 89 -3.72 4.12 13.02
N LYS A 90 -4.76 4.91 13.33
CA LYS A 90 -4.79 5.82 14.49
C LYS A 90 -4.73 5.10 15.84
N LEU A 91 -4.96 3.79 15.86
CA LEU A 91 -4.91 2.97 17.07
C LEU A 91 -3.54 2.30 17.24
N GLY A 92 -2.59 2.57 16.35
CA GLY A 92 -1.26 1.97 16.34
C GLY A 92 -1.23 0.55 15.80
N ARG A 93 -2.32 0.05 15.21
CA ARG A 93 -2.30 -1.22 14.47
C ARG A 93 -1.59 -0.99 13.15
N SER A 94 -0.84 -1.99 12.69
CA SER A 94 -0.10 -1.87 11.45
C SER A 94 -0.03 -3.16 10.68
N VAL A 95 0.18 -3.03 9.37
CA VAL A 95 0.37 -4.14 8.45
C VAL A 95 1.64 -3.86 7.67
N ASP A 96 2.57 -4.81 7.63
CA ASP A 96 3.74 -4.76 6.75
C ASP A 96 3.50 -5.63 5.52
N PHE A 97 3.93 -5.13 4.36
CA PHE A 97 3.86 -5.81 3.07
C PHE A 97 5.28 -6.14 2.62
N LEU A 98 5.57 -7.43 2.49
CA LEU A 98 6.90 -7.96 2.30
C LEU A 98 6.95 -8.89 1.08
N ASP A 99 8.19 -9.19 0.69
CA ASP A 99 8.51 -10.22 -0.30
C ASP A 99 7.73 -10.05 -1.61
N TYR A 100 7.72 -8.84 -2.15
CA TYR A 100 7.10 -8.56 -3.43
C TYR A 100 7.69 -9.44 -4.55
N GLN A 101 6.85 -10.17 -5.25
CA GLN A 101 7.19 -10.96 -6.42
C GLN A 101 6.47 -10.43 -7.65
N LEU A 102 7.08 -10.59 -8.83
CA LEU A 102 6.41 -10.26 -10.08
C LEU A 102 5.52 -11.42 -10.52
N PHE A 103 4.24 -11.14 -10.69
CA PHE A 103 3.28 -12.04 -11.32
C PHE A 103 2.62 -11.31 -12.49
N ASN A 104 2.77 -11.83 -13.70
CA ASN A 104 2.33 -11.17 -14.94
C ASN A 104 2.82 -9.71 -15.05
N ASN A 105 4.10 -9.47 -14.74
CA ASN A 105 4.74 -8.14 -14.71
C ASN A 105 4.12 -7.14 -13.72
N LYS A 106 3.30 -7.60 -12.76
CA LYS A 106 2.77 -6.77 -11.67
C LYS A 106 3.40 -7.22 -10.34
N PRO A 107 3.84 -6.28 -9.50
CA PRO A 107 4.33 -6.60 -8.17
C PRO A 107 3.17 -7.04 -7.28
N VAL A 108 3.35 -8.16 -6.59
CA VAL A 108 2.39 -8.73 -5.64
C VAL A 108 3.15 -9.05 -4.35
N ASP A 109 2.73 -8.47 -3.22
CA ASP A 109 3.22 -8.85 -1.91
C ASP A 109 2.86 -10.32 -1.63
N THR A 110 3.87 -11.13 -1.29
CA THR A 110 3.67 -12.56 -1.03
C THR A 110 3.71 -12.89 0.45
N HIS A 111 3.95 -11.87 1.29
CA HIS A 111 4.09 -12.04 2.72
C HIS A 111 3.59 -10.79 3.45
N ILE A 112 2.58 -10.96 4.29
CA ILE A 112 1.91 -9.86 5.00
C ILE A 112 1.97 -10.12 6.50
N LEU A 113 2.42 -9.13 7.28
CA LEU A 113 2.53 -9.22 8.73
C LEU A 113 1.59 -8.24 9.41
N PHE A 114 0.74 -8.73 10.32
CA PHE A 114 -0.24 -7.92 11.03
C PHE A 114 0.16 -7.75 12.50
N TYR A 115 0.26 -6.50 12.93
CA TYR A 115 0.64 -6.11 14.27
C TYR A 115 -0.50 -5.41 14.99
N ASN A 116 -0.69 -5.76 16.26
CA ASN A 116 -1.70 -5.13 17.10
C ASN A 116 -1.20 -3.76 17.60
N LYS A 117 -2.04 -3.05 18.35
CA LYS A 117 -1.73 -1.72 18.90
C LYS A 117 -0.51 -1.67 19.84
N LEU A 118 -0.03 -2.81 20.33
CA LEU A 118 1.16 -2.92 21.17
C LEU A 118 2.41 -3.24 20.35
N GLY A 119 2.30 -3.28 19.01
CA GLY A 119 3.39 -3.68 18.11
C GLY A 119 3.67 -5.18 18.11
N LYS A 120 2.81 -6.01 18.71
CA LYS A 120 2.99 -7.47 18.71
C LYS A 120 2.37 -8.07 17.45
N LEU A 121 3.15 -8.87 16.73
CA LEU A 121 2.68 -9.69 15.62
C LEU A 121 1.59 -10.64 16.12
N TYR A 122 0.44 -10.65 15.46
CA TYR A 122 -0.68 -11.52 15.82
C TYR A 122 -1.24 -12.33 14.65
N MET A 123 -0.84 -12.00 13.41
CA MET A 123 -1.18 -12.75 12.21
C MET A 123 -0.10 -12.53 11.16
N GLU A 124 0.15 -13.59 10.39
CA GLU A 124 1.10 -13.66 9.29
C GLU A 124 0.39 -14.40 8.15
N GLU A 125 0.40 -13.82 6.96
CA GLU A 125 -0.16 -14.41 5.75
C GLU A 125 0.96 -14.58 4.72
N ILE A 126 1.08 -15.79 4.19
CA ILE A 126 2.03 -16.11 3.13
C ILE A 126 1.25 -16.59 1.93
N PHE A 127 1.46 -15.94 0.80
CA PHE A 127 0.78 -16.19 -0.46
C PHE A 127 1.76 -16.76 -1.48
N ASN A 128 1.40 -17.87 -2.12
CA ASN A 128 2.19 -18.42 -3.22
C ASN A 128 1.50 -18.19 -4.56
N PRO A 129 1.96 -17.22 -5.38
CA PRO A 129 1.34 -16.91 -6.67
C PRO A 129 1.42 -18.08 -7.67
N GLY A 130 2.37 -19.01 -7.51
CA GLY A 130 2.52 -20.18 -8.39
C GLY A 130 1.36 -21.18 -8.35
N ASN A 131 0.48 -21.08 -7.35
CA ASN A 131 -0.68 -21.97 -7.19
C ASN A 131 -1.95 -21.43 -7.89
N PHE A 132 -1.90 -20.23 -8.48
CA PHE A 132 -3.00 -19.69 -9.27
C PHE A 132 -2.89 -20.17 -10.71
N VAL A 133 -3.57 -21.29 -11.01
CA VAL A 133 -3.98 -21.54 -12.40
C VAL A 133 -4.90 -20.38 -12.77
N GLN A 134 -4.53 -19.62 -13.79
CA GLN A 134 -5.31 -18.49 -14.29
C GLN A 134 -6.70 -18.99 -14.71
N SER A 135 -7.67 -18.95 -13.79
CA SER A 135 -9.08 -19.19 -14.11
C SER A 135 -9.49 -18.05 -15.04
N ARG A 136 -9.60 -18.34 -16.33
CA ARG A 136 -10.24 -17.45 -17.29
C ARG A 136 -11.69 -17.29 -16.85
N TRP A 137 -12.07 -16.11 -16.40
CA TRP A 137 -13.46 -15.68 -16.32
C TRP A 137 -13.81 -14.95 -17.62
#